data_AF-A0A5E5QCM4-F1
#
_entry.id   AF-A0A5E5QCM4-F1
#
_cell.length_a   1.000
_cell.length_b   1.000
_cell.length_c   1.000
_cell.angle_alpha   90.00
_cell.angle_beta   90.00
_cell.angle_gamma   90.00
#
_symmetry.space_group_name_H-M   'P 1'
#
loop_
_entity.id
_entity.type
_entity.pdbx_description
1 polymer ?
#
loop_
_entity_poly.entity_id
_entity_poly.type
_entity_poly.pdbx_seq_one_letter_code
_entity_poly.pdbx_strand_id
1 'polypeptide(L)'
;MIVKCIKNKREDLSAELLPNYDNYVNGQEIYMEIGQYFFVFGVSFREDVPWYLILEDETDDYPSPFSSGLFKIVDSSIPNDWHFCNQPFAAGIPCIIPKEWTTPLFYGHLLDGEEYAVKKFYEQKKIANNEIKKFLDKEKKKEKGVLPFFRSTPFF
;
A
#
# COMPACT_ATOMS: atom_id res chain seq x y z
N MET A 1 -2.31 6.42 -4.05
CA MET A 1 -3.32 5.65 -3.31
C MET A 1 -2.81 5.41 -1.90
N ILE A 2 -3.66 5.59 -0.89
CA ILE A 2 -3.31 5.37 0.52
C ILE A 2 -4.36 4.44 1.14
N VAL A 3 -3.87 3.46 1.90
CA VAL A 3 -4.69 2.47 2.59
C VAL A 3 -4.40 2.48 4.08
N LYS A 4 -5.38 2.08 4.89
CA LYS A 4 -5.25 1.90 6.34
C LYS A 4 -5.33 0.42 6.66
N CYS A 5 -4.37 -0.09 7.43
CA CYS A 5 -4.43 -1.46 7.96
C CYS A 5 -5.62 -1.59 8.93
N ILE A 6 -6.52 -2.52 8.64
CA ILE A 6 -7.69 -2.83 9.49
C ILE A 6 -7.63 -4.24 10.06
N LYS A 7 -6.79 -5.10 9.49
CA LYS A 7 -6.52 -6.47 9.92
C LYS A 7 -5.05 -6.74 9.68
N ASN A 8 -4.40 -7.45 10.58
CA ASN A 8 -2.99 -7.79 10.47
C ASN A 8 -2.71 -9.28 10.71
N LYS A 9 -3.75 -10.10 10.61
CA LYS A 9 -3.66 -11.55 10.72
C LYS A 9 -4.43 -12.19 9.59
N ARG A 10 -3.92 -13.33 9.13
CA ARG A 10 -4.58 -14.18 8.15
C ARG A 10 -5.98 -14.58 8.63
N GLU A 11 -6.13 -14.93 9.91
CA GLU A 11 -7.37 -15.43 10.51
C GLU A 11 -8.51 -14.40 10.46
N ASP A 12 -8.18 -13.13 10.32
CA ASP A 12 -9.17 -12.04 10.23
C ASP A 12 -9.70 -11.85 8.80
N LEU A 13 -9.07 -12.46 7.78
CA LEU A 13 -9.54 -12.39 6.39
C LEU A 13 -10.90 -13.06 6.21
N SER A 14 -11.68 -12.61 5.23
CA SER A 14 -12.95 -13.27 4.91
C SER A 14 -12.68 -14.67 4.34
N ALA A 15 -13.63 -15.58 4.56
CA ALA A 15 -13.53 -16.95 4.04
C ALA A 15 -13.32 -17.01 2.52
N GLU A 16 -13.84 -16.02 1.79
CA GLU A 16 -13.65 -15.87 0.34
C GLU A 16 -12.21 -15.53 -0.06
N LEU A 17 -11.48 -14.80 0.78
CA LEU A 17 -10.11 -14.36 0.50
C LEU A 17 -9.05 -15.34 1.02
N LEU A 18 -9.39 -16.23 1.95
CA LEU A 18 -8.45 -17.20 2.52
C LEU A 18 -7.79 -18.10 1.47
N PRO A 19 -8.52 -18.74 0.53
CA PRO A 19 -7.88 -19.59 -0.49
C PRO A 19 -6.87 -18.82 -1.34
N ASN A 20 -7.23 -17.60 -1.75
CA ASN A 20 -6.35 -16.74 -2.51
C ASN A 20 -5.10 -16.34 -1.69
N TYR A 21 -5.29 -15.94 -0.43
CA TYR A 21 -4.18 -15.63 0.46
C TYR A 21 -3.21 -16.81 0.60
N ASP A 22 -3.74 -18.01 0.84
CA ASP A 22 -2.95 -19.23 1.05
C ASP A 22 -2.18 -19.67 -0.19
N ASN A 23 -2.70 -19.40 -1.39
CA ASN A 23 -2.03 -19.72 -2.65
C ASN A 23 -0.80 -18.84 -2.92
N TYR A 24 -0.75 -17.64 -2.35
CA TYR A 24 0.27 -16.63 -2.67
C TYR A 24 1.17 -16.23 -1.51
N VAL A 25 0.81 -16.61 -0.28
CA VAL A 25 1.63 -16.40 0.91
C VAL A 25 2.26 -17.72 1.34
N ASN A 26 3.59 -17.78 1.26
CA ASN A 26 4.35 -18.87 1.87
C ASN A 26 5.20 -18.32 3.03
N GLY A 27 4.65 -18.34 4.24
CA GLY A 27 5.39 -17.94 5.45
C GLY A 27 5.66 -16.43 5.58
N GLN A 28 4.92 -15.57 4.88
CA GLN A 28 5.01 -14.12 5.07
C GLN A 28 4.43 -13.77 6.45
N GLU A 29 5.30 -13.30 7.35
CA GLU A 29 4.87 -12.68 8.60
C GLU A 29 4.29 -11.29 8.29
N ILE A 30 3.21 -10.91 8.97
CA ILE A 30 2.62 -9.57 8.86
C ILE A 30 3.03 -8.79 10.10
N TYR A 31 3.84 -7.76 9.91
CA TYR A 31 4.33 -6.89 11.00
C TYR A 31 3.54 -5.58 11.10
N MET A 32 2.76 -5.23 10.08
CA MET A 32 1.90 -4.04 10.10
C MET A 32 0.94 -4.02 11.30
N GLU A 33 0.77 -2.84 11.89
CA GLU A 33 -0.16 -2.63 12.99
C GLU A 33 -1.51 -2.10 12.49
N ILE A 34 -2.60 -2.59 13.11
CA ILE A 34 -3.93 -2.06 12.86
C ILE A 34 -3.95 -0.56 13.16
N GLY A 35 -4.44 0.23 12.22
CA GLY A 35 -4.50 1.68 12.34
C GLY A 35 -3.42 2.42 11.55
N GLN A 36 -2.33 1.75 11.17
CA GLN A 36 -1.27 2.34 10.36
C GLN A 36 -1.76 2.64 8.94
N TYR A 37 -1.16 3.67 8.33
CA TYR A 37 -1.44 4.10 6.97
C TYR A 37 -0.26 3.76 6.09
N PHE A 38 -0.54 3.31 4.87
CA PHE A 38 0.47 2.89 3.91
C PHE A 38 0.20 3.53 2.55
N PHE A 39 1.27 3.96 1.90
CA PHE A 39 1.21 4.29 0.48
C PHE A 39 1.27 2.98 -0.32
N VAL A 40 0.38 2.85 -1.29
CA VAL A 40 0.37 1.70 -2.21
C VAL A 40 1.26 2.04 -3.40
N PHE A 41 2.28 1.23 -3.65
CA PHE A 41 3.22 1.39 -4.77
C PHE A 41 2.72 0.75 -6.08
N GLY A 42 1.73 -0.10 -5.98
CA GLY A 42 1.10 -0.76 -7.12
C GLY A 42 0.01 -1.72 -6.67
N VAL A 43 -0.77 -2.18 -7.63
CA VAL A 43 -1.82 -3.18 -7.43
C VAL A 43 -1.54 -4.36 -8.35
N SER A 44 -1.45 -5.55 -7.79
CA SER A 44 -1.40 -6.81 -8.56
C SER A 44 -2.72 -7.54 -8.43
N PHE A 45 -3.19 -8.20 -9.49
CA PHE A 45 -4.46 -8.92 -9.51
C PHE A 45 -4.20 -10.41 -9.53
N ARG A 46 -4.28 -11.04 -8.36
CA ARG A 46 -3.98 -12.46 -8.17
C ARG A 46 -5.30 -13.22 -8.10
N GLU A 47 -5.62 -14.00 -9.11
CA GLU A 47 -6.95 -14.64 -9.27
C GLU A 47 -8.10 -13.61 -9.09
N ASP A 48 -7.99 -12.48 -9.79
CA ASP A 48 -8.94 -11.35 -9.74
C ASP A 48 -9.08 -10.65 -8.37
N VAL A 49 -8.32 -11.07 -7.36
CA VAL A 49 -8.23 -10.38 -6.06
C VAL A 49 -7.13 -9.31 -6.12
N PRO A 50 -7.40 -8.06 -5.71
CA PRO A 50 -6.36 -7.04 -5.60
C PRO A 50 -5.39 -7.31 -4.45
N TRP A 51 -4.10 -7.16 -4.73
CA TRP A 51 -3.02 -7.17 -3.75
C TRP A 51 -2.22 -5.89 -3.87
N TYR A 52 -2.00 -5.22 -2.75
CA TYR A 52 -1.30 -3.95 -2.67
C TYR A 52 0.19 -4.17 -2.44
N LEU A 53 1.01 -3.48 -3.24
CA LEU A 53 2.45 -3.42 -3.04
C LEU A 53 2.76 -2.37 -1.97
N ILE A 54 3.24 -2.81 -0.81
CA ILE A 54 3.42 -1.98 0.39
C ILE A 54 4.83 -2.21 0.95
N LEU A 55 5.43 -1.15 1.49
CA LEU A 55 6.59 -1.24 2.37
C LEU A 55 6.05 -1.31 3.81
N GLU A 56 6.40 -2.37 4.55
CA GLU A 56 6.02 -2.48 5.96
C GLU A 56 6.91 -1.57 6.81
N ASP A 57 8.18 -1.45 6.44
CA ASP A 57 9.17 -0.58 7.08
C ASP A 57 9.74 0.45 6.09
N GLU A 58 10.06 1.66 6.57
CA GLU A 58 10.67 2.71 5.74
C GLU A 58 12.07 2.32 5.23
N THR A 59 12.73 1.34 5.84
CA THR A 59 14.03 0.81 5.45
C THR A 59 13.94 -0.31 4.43
N ASP A 60 12.74 -0.82 4.11
CA ASP A 60 12.55 -1.87 3.11
C ASP A 60 13.09 -1.46 1.73
N ASP A 61 13.80 -2.40 1.10
CA ASP A 61 14.44 -2.22 -0.22
C ASP A 61 13.47 -2.35 -1.39
N TYR A 62 12.30 -2.96 -1.18
CA TYR A 62 11.28 -3.16 -2.21
C TYR A 62 9.90 -3.43 -1.59
N PRO A 63 8.81 -3.07 -2.28
CA PRO A 63 7.47 -3.26 -1.75
C PRO A 63 7.00 -4.70 -1.92
N SER A 64 6.49 -5.28 -0.84
CA SER A 64 5.93 -6.63 -0.82
C SER A 64 4.44 -6.62 -1.12
N PRO A 65 3.90 -7.67 -1.77
CA PRO A 65 2.47 -7.78 -2.02
C PRO A 65 1.73 -8.21 -0.74
N PHE A 66 0.63 -7.53 -0.42
CA PHE A 66 -0.30 -7.89 0.66
C PHE A 66 -1.73 -7.93 0.16
N SER A 67 -2.53 -8.87 0.65
CA SER A 67 -3.94 -8.98 0.28
C SER A 67 -4.70 -7.70 0.62
N SER A 68 -5.50 -7.19 -0.33
CA SER A 68 -6.34 -6.02 -0.11
C SER A 68 -7.33 -6.18 1.04
N GLY A 69 -7.69 -7.41 1.39
CA GLY A 69 -8.58 -7.72 2.51
C GLY A 69 -8.05 -7.29 3.88
N LEU A 70 -6.75 -7.01 4.01
CA LEU A 70 -6.14 -6.49 5.23
C LEU A 70 -6.38 -4.98 5.43
N PHE A 71 -6.88 -4.29 4.40
CA PHE A 71 -6.87 -2.84 4.36
C PHE A 71 -8.22 -2.21 4.02
N LYS A 72 -8.34 -0.93 4.38
CA LYS A 72 -9.37 -0.03 3.89
C LYS A 72 -8.73 1.08 3.08
N ILE A 73 -9.23 1.34 1.86
CA ILE A 73 -8.80 2.49 1.07
C ILE A 73 -9.28 3.78 1.76
N VAL A 74 -8.35 4.70 2.01
CA VAL A 74 -8.64 6.03 2.61
C VAL A 74 -8.35 7.18 1.64
N ASP A 75 -7.53 6.91 0.61
CA ASP A 75 -7.37 7.77 -0.57
C ASP A 75 -7.26 6.88 -1.81
N SER A 76 -8.26 6.97 -2.69
CA SER A 76 -8.34 6.19 -3.93
C SER A 76 -7.66 6.85 -5.12
N SER A 77 -6.98 7.99 -4.94
CA SER A 77 -6.29 8.69 -6.01
C SER A 77 -5.15 7.83 -6.55
N ILE A 78 -5.16 7.59 -7.86
CA ILE A 78 -4.12 6.87 -8.58
C ILE A 78 -3.21 7.90 -9.28
N PRO A 79 -1.88 7.82 -9.13
CA PRO A 79 -0.97 8.69 -9.86
C PRO A 79 -1.14 8.55 -11.39
N ASN A 80 -1.05 9.67 -12.11
CA ASN A 80 -1.29 9.71 -13.57
C ASN A 80 -0.27 8.90 -14.39
N ASP A 81 0.90 8.60 -13.81
CA ASP A 81 1.96 7.82 -14.43
C ASP A 81 1.84 6.32 -14.16
N TRP A 82 0.73 5.86 -13.59
CA TRP A 82 0.46 4.44 -13.41
C TRP A 82 -0.17 3.82 -14.66
N HIS A 83 0.30 2.65 -15.03
CA HIS A 83 -0.11 1.92 -16.22
C HIS A 83 -0.60 0.52 -15.88
N PHE A 84 -1.61 0.06 -16.61
CA PHE A 84 -2.00 -1.34 -16.62
C PHE A 84 -1.01 -2.18 -17.43
N CYS A 85 -0.57 -3.30 -16.90
CA CYS A 85 0.41 -4.21 -17.49
C CYS A 85 0.09 -5.68 -17.21
N ASN A 86 0.62 -6.58 -18.03
CA ASN A 86 0.54 -8.04 -17.83
C ASN A 86 1.94 -8.68 -17.64
N GLN A 87 3.00 -7.88 -17.43
CA GLN A 87 4.41 -8.29 -17.26
C GLN A 87 5.20 -7.25 -16.42
N PRO A 88 6.19 -7.61 -15.58
CA PRO A 88 6.21 -8.68 -14.57
C PRO A 88 6.63 -8.10 -13.19
N PHE A 89 5.66 -7.82 -12.32
CA PHE A 89 5.89 -7.86 -10.87
C PHE A 89 6.01 -9.33 -10.39
N ALA A 90 5.24 -10.21 -11.04
CA ALA A 90 5.38 -11.67 -11.04
C ALA A 90 4.83 -12.18 -12.38
N ALA A 91 5.49 -13.14 -13.02
CA ALA A 91 5.18 -13.56 -14.40
C ALA A 91 3.68 -13.87 -14.60
N GLY A 92 3.02 -13.12 -15.49
CA GLY A 92 1.63 -13.35 -15.89
C GLY A 92 0.55 -12.75 -14.99
N ILE A 93 0.91 -12.07 -13.89
CA ILE A 93 -0.06 -11.43 -12.99
C ILE A 93 -0.37 -10.01 -13.51
N PRO A 94 -1.64 -9.69 -13.84
CA PRO A 94 -2.02 -8.33 -14.23
C PRO A 94 -1.70 -7.33 -13.12
N CYS A 95 -1.29 -6.12 -13.51
CA CYS A 95 -0.78 -5.10 -12.61
C CYS A 95 -1.24 -3.70 -13.00
N ILE A 96 -1.41 -2.82 -12.01
CA ILE A 96 -1.38 -1.37 -12.17
C ILE A 96 -0.20 -0.85 -11.35
N ILE A 97 0.83 -0.34 -12.01
CA ILE A 97 2.12 0.08 -11.42
C ILE A 97 2.65 1.33 -12.12
N PRO A 98 3.63 2.05 -11.54
CA PRO A 98 4.32 3.14 -12.23
C PRO A 98 4.85 2.72 -13.60
N LYS A 99 4.73 3.61 -14.59
CA LYS A 99 5.15 3.38 -15.99
C LYS A 99 6.56 2.80 -16.09
N GLU A 100 7.48 3.32 -15.28
CA GLU A 100 8.88 2.92 -15.36
C GLU A 100 9.12 1.47 -14.90
N TRP A 101 8.21 0.95 -14.07
CA TRP A 101 8.26 -0.40 -13.53
C TRP A 101 7.65 -1.43 -14.48
N THR A 102 7.02 -1.00 -15.58
CA THR A 102 6.51 -1.93 -16.60
C THR A 102 7.61 -2.52 -17.48
N THR A 103 8.87 -2.13 -17.26
CA THR A 103 10.03 -2.70 -17.94
C THR A 103 10.13 -4.18 -17.59
N PRO A 104 10.36 -5.09 -18.57
CA PRO A 104 10.55 -6.50 -18.29
C PRO A 104 11.59 -6.73 -17.19
N LEU A 105 11.27 -7.64 -16.27
CA LEU A 105 12.08 -8.04 -15.13
C LEU A 105 12.41 -6.90 -14.12
N PHE A 106 11.75 -5.75 -14.18
CA PHE A 106 12.03 -4.63 -13.27
C PHE A 106 12.07 -5.06 -11.80
N TYR A 107 11.08 -5.83 -11.35
CA TYR A 107 11.04 -6.28 -9.96
C TYR A 107 12.17 -7.25 -9.63
N GLY A 108 12.51 -8.18 -10.54
CA GLY A 108 13.68 -9.05 -10.36
C GLY A 108 14.97 -8.25 -10.26
N HIS A 109 15.18 -7.29 -11.17
CA HIS A 109 16.33 -6.40 -11.13
C HIS A 109 16.35 -5.52 -9.86
N LEU A 110 15.20 -5.14 -9.31
CA LEU A 110 15.14 -4.47 -8.01
C LEU A 110 15.59 -5.39 -6.87
N LEU A 111 15.16 -6.66 -6.87
CA LEU A 111 15.61 -7.66 -5.90
C LEU A 111 17.12 -7.95 -6.02
N ASP A 112 17.63 -7.97 -7.25
CA ASP A 112 19.05 -8.19 -7.55
C ASP A 112 19.92 -6.94 -7.26
N GLY A 113 19.30 -5.81 -6.89
CA GLY A 113 20.01 -4.58 -6.55
C GLY A 113 20.54 -3.81 -7.76
N GLU A 114 20.01 -4.05 -8.96
CA GLU A 114 20.42 -3.37 -10.19
C GLU A 114 20.21 -1.86 -10.06
N GLU A 115 21.28 -1.10 -10.31
CA GLU A 115 21.36 0.34 -9.99
C GLU A 115 20.18 1.13 -10.58
N TYR A 116 19.81 0.83 -11.82
CA TYR A 116 18.73 1.54 -12.49
C TYR A 116 17.37 1.26 -11.82
N ALA A 117 17.10 0.01 -11.40
CA ALA A 117 15.84 -0.40 -10.81
C ALA A 117 15.72 0.18 -9.40
N VAL A 118 16.79 0.08 -8.60
CA VAL A 118 16.91 0.67 -7.27
C VAL A 118 16.70 2.19 -7.33
N LYS A 119 17.36 2.88 -8.27
CA LYS A 119 17.18 4.32 -8.47
C LYS A 119 15.72 4.68 -8.75
N LYS A 120 15.06 3.95 -9.64
CA LYS A 120 13.65 4.20 -9.98
C LYS A 120 12.69 3.90 -8.83
N PHE A 121 12.98 2.87 -8.04
CA PHE A 121 12.24 2.63 -6.82
C PHE A 121 12.39 3.78 -5.81
N TYR A 122 13.61 4.26 -5.57
CA TYR A 122 13.84 5.39 -4.65
C TYR A 122 13.17 6.70 -5.11
N GLU A 123 13.10 6.96 -6.42
CA GLU A 123 12.34 8.10 -6.96
C GLU A 123 10.86 8.00 -6.57
N GLN A 124 10.26 6.82 -6.70
CA GLN A 124 8.87 6.57 -6.28
C GLN A 124 8.70 6.59 -4.76
N LYS A 125 9.66 6.06 -3.99
CA LYS A 125 9.65 6.09 -2.52
C LYS A 125 9.65 7.52 -1.97
N LYS A 126 10.37 8.45 -2.61
CA LYS A 126 10.33 9.88 -2.26
C LYS A 126 8.94 10.49 -2.50
N ILE A 127 8.28 10.15 -3.60
CA ILE A 127 6.91 10.61 -3.90
C ILE A 127 5.96 10.04 -2.84
N ALA A 128 6.02 8.74 -2.58
CA ALA A 128 5.22 8.06 -1.58
C ALA A 128 5.33 8.72 -0.19
N ASN A 129 6.56 8.95 0.28
CA ASN A 129 6.84 9.57 1.58
C ASN A 129 6.25 10.99 1.67
N ASN A 130 6.34 11.77 0.59
CA ASN A 130 5.74 13.10 0.55
C ASN A 130 4.20 13.05 0.59
N GLU A 131 3.58 12.15 -0.18
CA GLU A 131 2.13 12.01 -0.22
C GLU A 131 1.56 11.48 1.09
N ILE A 132 2.20 10.48 1.71
CA ILE A 132 1.74 9.96 2.99
C ILE A 132 1.88 10.99 4.11
N LYS A 133 2.96 11.78 4.10
CA LYS A 133 3.15 12.87 5.07
C LYS A 133 2.07 13.94 4.94
N LYS A 134 1.77 14.39 3.72
CA LYS A 134 0.68 15.35 3.45
C LYS A 134 -0.66 14.82 3.94
N PHE A 135 -0.94 13.53 3.69
CA PHE A 135 -2.16 12.88 4.14
C PHE A 135 -2.24 12.86 5.68
N LEU A 136 -1.20 12.39 6.36
CA LEU A 136 -1.16 12.32 7.82
C LEU A 136 -1.30 13.70 8.49
N ASP A 137 -0.69 14.73 7.92
CA ASP A 137 -0.83 16.11 8.40
C ASP A 137 -2.27 16.62 8.27
N LYS A 138 -2.99 16.20 7.22
CA LYS A 138 -4.42 16.51 7.03
C LYS A 138 -5.29 15.78 8.04
N GLU A 139 -5.03 14.50 8.31
CA GLU A 139 -5.78 13.72 9.31
C GLU A 139 -5.60 14.29 10.73
N LYS A 140 -4.36 14.63 11.12
CA LYS A 140 -4.09 15.28 12.42
C LYS A 140 -4.83 16.60 12.60
N LYS A 141 -4.99 17.39 11.53
CA LYS A 141 -5.75 18.65 11.57
C LYS A 141 -7.25 18.40 11.75
N LYS A 142 -7.81 17.35 11.15
CA LYS A 142 -9.21 16.97 11.35
C LYS A 142 -9.47 16.59 12.80
N GLU A 143 -8.60 15.77 13.40
CA GLU A 143 -8.72 15.37 14.81
C GLU A 143 -8.67 16.57 15.77
N LYS A 144 -7.74 17.52 15.54
CA LYS A 144 -7.63 18.75 16.34
C LYS A 144 -8.78 19.74 16.13
N GLY A 145 -9.41 19.74 14.96
CA GLY A 145 -10.58 20.57 14.64
C GLY A 145 -11.88 20.09 15.31
N VAL A 146 -11.90 18.88 15.88
CA VAL A 146 -13.02 18.29 16.62
C VAL A 146 -12.78 18.40 18.13
N LEU A 147 -12.33 19.56 18.62
CA LEU A 147 -12.46 19.89 20.04
C LEU A 147 -13.90 20.35 20.29
N PRO A 148 -14.62 19.77 21.27
CA PRO A 148 -16.00 20.16 21.52
C PRO A 148 -16.01 21.61 22.00
N PHE A 149 -16.79 22.43 21.30
CA PHE A 149 -17.34 23.67 21.82
C PHE A 149 -18.12 23.33 23.10
N PHE A 150 -17.45 23.26 24.25
CA PHE A 150 -18.12 23.40 25.53
C PHE A 150 -18.59 24.85 25.59
N ARG A 151 -19.80 25.10 25.06
CA ARG A 151 -20.58 26.26 25.47
C ARG A 151 -20.87 26.06 26.95
N SER A 152 -20.11 26.75 27.79
CA SER A 152 -20.55 27.10 29.12
C SER A 152 -21.86 27.89 28.97
N THR A 153 -22.99 27.24 29.26
CA THR A 153 -24.21 27.96 29.63
C THR A 153 -24.09 28.29 31.12
N PRO A 154 -23.98 29.57 31.51
CA PRO A 154 -24.40 29.97 32.85
C PRO A 154 -25.91 30.20 32.78
N PHE A 155 -26.69 29.39 33.47
CA PHE A 155 -28.03 29.81 33.86
C PHE A 155 -28.13 29.76 35.37
N PHE A 156 -28.36 30.95 35.90
CA PHE A 156 -28.74 31.31 37.26
C PHE A 156 -30.03 30.60 37.69
#